data_AF-A0A1M6VH09-F1
#
_entry.id   AF-A0A1M6VH09-F1
#
_cell.length_a   1.000
_cell.length_b   1.000
_cell.length_c   1.000
_cell.angle_alpha   90.00
_cell.angle_beta   90.00
_cell.angle_gamma   90.00
#
_symmetry.space_group_name_H-M   'P 1'
#
loop_
_entity.id
_entity.type
_entity.pdbx_description
1 polymer ?
#
loop_
_entity_poly.entity_id
_entity_poly.type
_entity_poly.pdbx_seq_one_letter_code
_entity_poly.pdbx_strand_id
1 'polypeptide(L)'
;MISEYLKTCIRKQKREIVVYPNDLFEQRVQEEMIRTDEYKSYFVYAELDFESVRKNLPADQEEKFWEAFFKTLATKGRGSDVLGLLEKDSGLGLILLDSKMDGWDRLVGRIREFGRDGVTDFGKLLGTVKAFVYPAYIDPASAAV
;
A
#
# COMPACT_ATOMS: atom_id res chain seq x y z
N MET A 1 -9.32 13.23 -9.10
CA MET A 1 -8.54 13.14 -10.35
C MET A 1 -7.10 12.77 -10.01
N ILE A 2 -6.51 11.73 -10.61
CA ILE A 2 -5.11 11.32 -10.37
C ILE A 2 -4.14 12.41 -10.85
N SER A 3 -3.11 12.75 -10.07
CA SER A 3 -2.10 13.73 -10.48
C SER A 3 -1.26 13.23 -11.67
N GLU A 4 -0.82 14.14 -12.55
CA GLU A 4 0.01 13.76 -13.72
C GLU A 4 1.33 13.09 -13.33
N TYR A 5 1.89 13.47 -12.18
CA TYR A 5 3.04 12.78 -11.60
C TYR A 5 2.73 11.31 -11.32
N LEU A 6 1.61 11.03 -10.64
CA LEU A 6 1.22 9.67 -10.29
C LEU A 6 0.92 8.82 -11.54
N LYS A 7 0.26 9.40 -12.55
CA LYS A 7 0.09 8.76 -13.86
C LYS A 7 1.42 8.44 -14.52
N THR A 8 2.39 9.34 -14.42
CA THR A 8 3.75 9.14 -14.97
C THR A 8 4.49 8.02 -14.24
N CYS A 9 4.40 7.96 -12.91
CA CYS A 9 4.99 6.89 -12.11
C CYS A 9 4.41 5.53 -12.48
N ILE A 10 3.08 5.46 -12.63
CA ILE A 10 2.35 4.24 -13.04
C ILE A 10 2.75 3.85 -14.47
N ARG A 11 2.63 4.75 -15.45
CA ARG A 11 2.88 4.47 -16.87
C ARG A 11 4.32 4.07 -17.17
N LYS A 12 5.29 4.70 -16.50
CA LYS A 12 6.71 4.41 -16.73
C LYS A 12 7.21 3.22 -15.93
N GLN A 13 6.35 2.57 -15.12
CA GLN A 13 6.75 1.54 -14.15
C GLN A 13 8.00 1.98 -13.39
N LYS A 14 7.97 3.25 -12.93
CA LYS A 14 9.17 3.89 -12.38
C LYS A 14 9.61 3.06 -11.17
N ARG A 15 10.86 2.59 -11.19
CA ARG A 15 11.44 1.68 -10.17
C ARG A 15 10.93 0.23 -10.24
N GLU A 16 10.53 -0.24 -11.43
CA GLU A 16 10.06 -1.63 -11.69
C GLU A 16 8.78 -2.01 -10.93
N ILE A 17 8.04 -1.01 -10.46
CA ILE A 17 6.77 -1.22 -9.77
C ILE A 17 5.68 -1.33 -10.82
N VAL A 18 5.04 -2.49 -10.89
CA VAL A 18 3.85 -2.72 -11.70
C VAL A 18 2.61 -2.33 -10.87
N VAL A 19 1.76 -1.49 -11.45
CA VAL A 19 0.46 -1.14 -10.88
C VAL A 19 -0.61 -1.79 -11.75
N TYR A 20 -1.33 -2.75 -11.18
CA TYR A 20 -2.41 -3.44 -11.88
C TYR A 20 -3.62 -2.52 -12.09
N PRO A 21 -4.28 -2.57 -13.27
CA PRO A 21 -5.64 -2.10 -13.45
C PRO A 21 -6.58 -2.69 -12.40
N ASN A 22 -7.69 -2.00 -12.10
CA ASN A 22 -8.60 -2.38 -11.01
C ASN A 22 -9.18 -3.79 -11.16
N ASP A 23 -9.63 -4.18 -12.34
CA ASP A 23 -10.15 -5.51 -12.64
C ASP A 23 -9.13 -6.63 -12.36
N LEU A 24 -7.88 -6.43 -12.78
CA LEU A 24 -6.79 -7.38 -12.52
C LEU A 24 -6.37 -7.36 -11.04
N PHE A 25 -6.40 -6.20 -10.40
CA PHE A 25 -6.07 -6.09 -8.99
C PHE A 25 -7.10 -6.79 -8.10
N GLU A 26 -8.39 -6.66 -8.40
CA GLU A 26 -9.47 -7.35 -7.70
C GLU A 26 -9.36 -8.88 -7.84
N GLN A 27 -9.08 -9.37 -9.06
CA GLN A 27 -8.79 -10.79 -9.28
C GLN A 27 -7.61 -11.24 -8.42
N ARG A 28 -6.54 -10.44 -8.36
CA ARG A 28 -5.36 -10.76 -7.58
C ARG A 28 -5.62 -10.79 -6.07
N VAL A 29 -6.50 -9.93 -5.55
CA VAL A 29 -6.95 -9.97 -4.15
C VAL A 29 -7.69 -11.28 -3.88
N GLN A 30 -8.61 -11.68 -4.76
CA GLN A 30 -9.37 -12.93 -4.61
C GLN A 30 -8.46 -14.16 -4.63
N GLU A 31 -7.51 -14.21 -5.57
CA GLU A 31 -6.51 -15.28 -5.64
C GLU A 31 -5.69 -15.38 -4.37
N GLU A 32 -5.26 -14.25 -3.80
CA GLU A 32 -4.46 -14.25 -2.57
C GLU A 32 -5.28 -14.59 -1.33
N MET A 33 -6.59 -14.28 -1.30
CA MET A 33 -7.50 -14.80 -0.27
C MET A 33 -7.57 -16.33 -0.32
N ILE A 34 -7.82 -16.90 -1.51
CA ILE A 34 -7.89 -18.35 -1.72
C ILE A 34 -6.58 -19.02 -1.31
N ARG A 35 -5.45 -18.52 -1.82
CA ARG A 35 -4.11 -19.03 -1.47
C ARG A 35 -3.89 -18.94 0.03
N THR A 36 -4.25 -17.83 0.65
CA THR A 36 -4.04 -17.66 2.10
C THR A 36 -4.83 -18.68 2.91
N ASP A 37 -6.07 -18.96 2.51
CA ASP A 37 -6.91 -19.98 3.15
C ASP A 37 -6.38 -21.40 2.92
N GLU A 38 -5.93 -21.72 1.70
CA GLU A 38 -5.33 -23.01 1.34
C GLU A 38 -4.04 -23.31 2.12
N TYR A 39 -3.15 -22.32 2.20
CA TYR A 39 -1.82 -22.48 2.79
C TYR A 39 -1.75 -22.04 4.26
N LYS A 40 -2.88 -21.61 4.87
CA LYS A 40 -2.95 -21.07 6.23
C LYS A 40 -1.92 -19.94 6.47
N SER A 41 -1.76 -19.06 5.49
CA SER A 41 -0.83 -17.92 5.57
C SER A 41 -1.55 -16.66 6.06
N TYR A 42 -0.94 -15.50 5.83
CA TYR A 42 -1.51 -14.19 6.08
C TYR A 42 -0.93 -13.14 5.11
N PHE A 43 -1.72 -12.13 4.79
CA PHE A 43 -1.24 -10.92 4.12
C PHE A 43 -1.85 -9.67 4.74
N VAL A 44 -1.19 -8.52 4.54
CA VAL A 44 -1.84 -7.23 4.82
C VAL A 44 -2.44 -6.71 3.52
N TYR A 45 -3.71 -6.33 3.58
CA TYR A 45 -4.35 -5.50 2.57
C TYR A 45 -4.37 -4.05 3.05
N ALA A 46 -4.00 -3.11 2.18
CA ALA A 46 -4.06 -1.68 2.49
C ALA A 46 -4.64 -0.86 1.33
N GLU A 47 -5.49 0.11 1.64
CA GLU A 47 -6.11 1.05 0.70
C GLU A 47 -5.65 2.49 0.96
N LEU A 48 -5.07 3.12 -0.06
CA LEU A 48 -4.69 4.52 -0.06
C LEU A 48 -5.61 5.29 -1.01
N ASP A 49 -6.64 5.93 -0.46
CA ASP A 49 -7.56 6.79 -1.21
C ASP A 49 -6.90 8.13 -1.61
N PHE A 50 -6.93 8.46 -2.90
CA PHE A 50 -6.25 9.65 -3.42
C PHE A 50 -6.86 10.95 -2.91
N GLU A 51 -8.16 10.98 -2.68
CA GLU A 51 -8.82 12.17 -2.14
C GLU A 51 -8.42 12.41 -0.67
N SER A 52 -8.38 11.35 0.12
CA SER A 52 -7.94 11.37 1.52
C SER A 52 -6.48 11.78 1.62
N VAL A 53 -5.61 11.27 0.74
CA VAL A 53 -4.21 11.70 0.68
C VAL A 53 -4.11 13.22 0.41
N ARG A 54 -4.80 13.71 -0.62
CA ARG A 54 -4.80 15.15 -0.95
C ARG A 54 -5.37 16.05 0.13
N LYS A 55 -6.43 15.62 0.82
CA LYS A 55 -7.06 16.41 1.89
C LYS A 55 -6.19 16.51 3.14
N ASN A 56 -5.27 15.57 3.33
CA ASN A 56 -4.43 15.48 4.52
C ASN A 56 -2.96 15.86 4.27
N LEU A 57 -2.62 16.25 3.04
CA LEU A 57 -1.31 16.79 2.69
C LEU A 57 -1.43 18.19 2.10
N PRO A 58 -0.48 19.09 2.40
CA PRO A 58 -0.26 20.29 1.60
C PRO A 58 0.00 19.92 0.12
N ALA A 59 -0.54 20.71 -0.81
CA ALA A 59 -0.50 20.40 -2.24
C ALA A 59 0.93 20.26 -2.81
N ASP A 60 1.90 20.98 -2.24
CA ASP A 60 3.32 20.93 -2.59
C ASP A 60 4.06 19.69 -2.03
N GLN A 61 3.38 18.87 -1.22
CA GLN A 61 3.93 17.68 -0.56
C GLN A 61 3.39 16.36 -1.15
N GLU A 62 2.30 16.39 -1.94
CA GLU A 62 1.70 15.19 -2.54
C GLU A 62 2.71 14.42 -3.40
N GLU A 63 3.45 15.11 -4.27
CA GLU A 63 4.46 14.48 -5.13
C GLU A 63 5.57 13.81 -4.32
N LYS A 64 6.06 14.50 -3.27
CA LYS A 64 7.13 13.98 -2.39
C LYS A 64 6.65 12.77 -1.59
N PHE A 65 5.38 12.76 -1.18
CA PHE A 65 4.76 11.61 -0.55
C PHE A 65 4.73 10.40 -1.50
N TRP A 66 4.23 10.57 -2.72
CA TRP A 66 4.19 9.48 -3.70
C TRP A 66 5.60 9.00 -4.05
N GLU A 67 6.57 9.91 -4.16
CA GLU A 67 7.97 9.53 -4.36
C GLU A 67 8.49 8.65 -3.21
N ALA A 68 8.26 9.04 -1.96
CA ALA A 68 8.65 8.26 -0.79
C ALA A 68 7.93 6.90 -0.74
N PHE A 69 6.65 6.86 -1.08
CA PHE A 69 5.85 5.63 -1.15
C PHE A 69 6.43 4.65 -2.17
N PHE A 70 6.60 5.06 -3.43
CA PHE A 70 7.16 4.20 -4.47
C PHE A 70 8.63 3.85 -4.21
N LYS A 71 9.42 4.75 -3.61
CA LYS A 71 10.79 4.44 -3.21
C LYS A 71 10.84 3.35 -2.14
N THR A 72 9.89 3.37 -1.20
CA THR A 72 9.76 2.33 -0.16
C THR A 72 9.45 0.97 -0.75
N LEU A 73 8.48 0.90 -1.68
CA LEU A 73 8.12 -0.34 -2.34
C LEU A 73 9.28 -0.91 -3.16
N ALA A 74 10.02 -0.06 -3.87
CA ALA A 74 11.17 -0.48 -4.68
C ALA A 74 12.40 -0.92 -3.86
N THR A 75 12.56 -0.44 -2.62
CA THR A 75 13.72 -0.79 -1.78
C THR A 75 13.56 -2.11 -1.04
N LYS A 76 12.33 -2.61 -0.88
CA LYS A 76 12.15 -4.01 -0.49
C LYS A 76 12.33 -4.87 -1.73
N GLY A 77 13.27 -5.81 -1.68
CA GLY A 77 13.32 -6.97 -2.60
C GLY A 77 12.12 -7.92 -2.44
N ARG A 78 10.94 -7.40 -2.11
CA ARG A 78 9.67 -8.11 -2.10
C ARG A 78 8.98 -7.87 -3.44
N GLY A 79 9.63 -8.30 -4.53
CA GLY A 79 9.03 -8.28 -5.87
C GLY A 79 7.73 -9.08 -6.02
N SER A 80 7.18 -9.58 -4.90
CA SER A 80 5.93 -10.29 -4.77
C SER A 80 4.79 -9.44 -4.20
N ASP A 81 5.07 -8.31 -3.52
CA ASP A 81 4.02 -7.42 -3.02
C ASP A 81 3.24 -6.83 -4.22
N VAL A 82 1.91 -6.83 -4.16
CA VAL A 82 1.05 -6.47 -5.30
C VAL A 82 0.49 -5.08 -5.09
N LEU A 83 0.59 -4.22 -6.11
CA LEU A 83 0.00 -2.88 -6.10
C LEU A 83 -0.98 -2.74 -7.26
N GLY A 84 -2.15 -2.15 -7.03
CA GLY A 84 -3.12 -1.92 -8.10
C GLY A 84 -4.05 -0.75 -7.82
N LEU A 85 -4.86 -0.39 -8.82
CA LEU A 85 -5.84 0.67 -8.72
C LEU A 85 -7.10 0.17 -8.01
N LEU A 86 -7.66 1.03 -7.14
CA LEU A 86 -8.98 0.80 -6.56
C LEU A 86 -10.08 1.16 -7.57
N GLU A 87 -11.32 0.73 -7.29
CA GLU A 87 -12.48 0.97 -8.14
C GLU A 87 -12.60 2.45 -8.52
N LYS A 88 -12.94 2.72 -9.79
CA LYS A 88 -13.09 4.07 -10.35
C LYS A 88 -11.84 4.96 -10.21
N ASP A 89 -10.64 4.36 -10.15
CA ASP A 89 -9.38 5.07 -9.99
C ASP A 89 -9.34 5.94 -8.71
N SER A 90 -10.04 5.50 -7.66
CA SER A 90 -10.19 6.24 -6.39
C SER A 90 -8.89 6.26 -5.57
N GLY A 91 -8.04 5.25 -5.71
CA GLY A 91 -6.83 5.11 -4.92
C GLY A 91 -5.91 3.99 -5.39
N LEU A 92 -4.96 3.62 -4.53
CA LEU A 92 -4.11 2.45 -4.67
C LEU A 92 -4.45 1.41 -3.61
N GLY A 93 -4.61 0.16 -4.04
CA GLY A 93 -4.62 -1.00 -3.16
C GLY A 93 -3.26 -1.68 -3.15
N LEU A 94 -2.86 -2.18 -1.98
CA LEU A 94 -1.59 -2.88 -1.76
C LEU A 94 -1.84 -4.20 -1.03
N ILE A 95 -1.25 -5.27 -1.54
CA ILE A 95 -1.16 -6.57 -0.87
C ILE A 95 0.30 -6.77 -0.44
N LEU A 96 0.54 -6.79 0.87
CA LEU A 96 1.82 -7.18 1.45
C LEU A 96 1.76 -8.67 1.75
N LEU A 97 2.39 -9.49 0.90
CA LEU A 97 2.37 -10.93 1.04
C LEU A 97 3.14 -11.38 2.29
N ASP A 98 2.70 -12.50 2.86
CA ASP A 98 3.31 -13.17 4.01
C ASP A 98 3.65 -12.18 5.15
N SER A 99 2.73 -11.23 5.38
CA SER A 99 2.92 -10.11 6.30
C SER A 99 1.73 -9.92 7.23
N LYS A 100 2.03 -9.58 8.49
CA LYS A 100 1.07 -9.11 9.50
C LYS A 100 1.18 -7.58 9.65
N MET A 101 0.41 -6.99 10.56
CA MET A 101 0.43 -5.54 10.81
C MET A 101 1.83 -4.98 11.12
N ASP A 102 2.69 -5.72 11.81
CA ASP A 102 4.10 -5.31 12.00
C ASP A 102 4.83 -5.04 10.66
N GLY A 103 4.47 -5.79 9.61
CA GLY A 103 5.00 -5.60 8.27
C GLY A 103 4.53 -4.29 7.64
N TRP A 104 3.27 -3.92 7.88
CA TRP A 104 2.68 -2.63 7.51
C TRP A 104 3.32 -1.48 8.29
N ASP A 105 3.48 -1.61 9.60
CA ASP A 105 4.08 -0.58 10.44
C ASP A 105 5.54 -0.29 10.05
N ARG A 106 6.30 -1.35 9.68
CA ARG A 106 7.64 -1.19 9.11
C ARG A 106 7.63 -0.49 7.75
N LEU A 107 6.62 -0.73 6.90
CA LEU A 107 6.48 -0.04 5.62
C LEU A 107 6.21 1.45 5.87
N VAL A 108 5.27 1.76 6.76
CA VAL A 108 4.95 3.11 7.23
C VAL A 108 6.18 3.83 7.77
N GLY A 109 6.98 3.18 8.61
CA GLY A 109 8.24 3.73 9.13
C GLY A 109 9.18 4.18 8.01
N ARG A 110 9.35 3.35 6.98
CA ARG A 110 10.22 3.68 5.83
C ARG A 110 9.66 4.79 4.94
N ILE A 111 8.34 4.82 4.75
CA ILE A 111 7.68 5.91 4.02
C ILE A 111 7.97 7.24 4.72
N ARG A 112 7.89 7.27 6.05
CA ARG A 112 8.25 8.44 6.88
C ARG A 112 9.73 8.81 6.73
N GLU A 113 10.62 7.82 6.77
CA GLU A 113 12.06 8.05 6.58
C GLU A 113 12.37 8.67 5.21
N PHE A 114 11.80 8.13 4.14
CA PHE A 114 12.09 8.61 2.78
C PHE A 114 11.49 9.97 2.46
N GLY A 115 10.37 10.35 3.08
CA GLY A 115 9.78 11.67 2.88
C GLY A 115 10.04 12.66 4.00
N ARG A 116 10.96 12.38 4.94
CA ARG A 116 11.26 13.23 6.10
C ARG A 116 11.57 14.68 5.72
N ASP A 117 12.27 14.88 4.61
CA ASP A 117 12.72 16.20 4.16
C ASP A 117 11.67 16.91 3.27
N GLY A 118 10.51 16.29 3.07
CA GLY A 118 9.52 16.71 2.07
C GLY A 118 8.06 16.70 2.53
N VAL A 119 7.75 15.98 3.61
CA VAL A 119 6.38 15.76 4.08
C VAL A 119 6.33 15.97 5.59
N THR A 120 5.46 16.90 6.01
CA THR A 120 5.46 17.44 7.38
C THR A 120 4.49 16.74 8.34
N ASP A 121 3.42 16.11 7.84
CA ASP A 121 2.39 15.46 8.67
C ASP A 121 2.01 14.06 8.14
N PHE A 122 2.94 13.12 8.29
CA PHE A 122 2.68 11.71 7.98
C PHE A 122 1.69 11.05 8.93
N GLY A 123 1.57 11.53 10.17
CA GLY A 123 0.72 10.91 11.19
C GLY A 123 -0.75 11.00 10.79
N LYS A 124 -1.19 12.20 10.44
CA LYS A 124 -2.56 12.45 9.98
C LYS A 124 -2.88 11.73 8.68
N LEU A 125 -1.95 11.75 7.73
CA LEU A 125 -2.11 11.08 6.44
C LEU A 125 -2.25 9.56 6.58
N LEU A 126 -1.31 8.92 7.27
CA LEU A 126 -1.28 7.46 7.36
C LEU A 126 -2.43 6.90 8.21
N GLY A 127 -3.01 7.71 9.10
CA GLY A 127 -4.26 7.38 9.78
C GLY A 127 -5.49 7.30 8.86
N THR A 128 -5.41 7.79 7.62
CA THR A 128 -6.49 7.64 6.62
C THR A 128 -6.38 6.35 5.81
N VAL A 129 -5.26 5.65 5.89
CA VAL A 129 -5.05 4.40 5.17
C VAL A 129 -5.79 3.29 5.90
N LYS A 130 -6.69 2.61 5.18
CA LYS A 130 -7.33 1.41 5.72
C LYS A 130 -6.39 0.24 5.51
N ALA A 131 -5.83 -0.33 6.58
CA ALA A 131 -4.98 -1.50 6.50
C ALA A 131 -5.47 -2.59 7.47
N PHE A 132 -5.52 -3.83 7.01
CA PHE A 132 -5.90 -4.98 7.84
C PHE A 132 -5.18 -6.26 7.41
N VAL A 133 -5.09 -7.23 8.31
CA VAL A 133 -4.55 -8.57 8.02
C VAL A 133 -5.68 -9.47 7.56
N TYR A 134 -5.46 -10.20 6.46
CA TYR A 134 -6.28 -11.32 6.05
C TYR A 134 -5.54 -12.64 6.36
N PRO A 135 -6.23 -13.68 6.89
CA PRO A 135 -7.61 -13.64 7.35
C PRO A 135 -7.70 -12.78 8.62
N ALA A 136 -8.77 -11.98 8.74
CA ALA A 136 -8.98 -11.12 9.91
C ALA A 136 -9.28 -11.93 11.19
N TYR A 137 -9.61 -13.21 11.03
CA TYR A 137 -9.78 -14.17 12.12
C TYR A 137 -8.46 -14.93 12.34
N ILE A 138 -7.56 -14.34 13.12
CA ILE A 138 -6.45 -15.10 13.71
C ILE A 138 -6.93 -15.54 15.10
N ASP A 139 -7.13 -16.84 15.22
CA ASP A 139 -7.49 -17.59 16.43
C ASP A 139 -6.81 -17.02 17.71
N PRO A 140 -7.57 -16.69 18.78
CA PRO A 140 -6.99 -16.18 20.04
C PRO A 140 -5.95 -17.11 20.68
N ALA A 141 -5.83 -18.36 20.23
CA ALA A 141 -4.79 -19.28 20.68
C ALA A 141 -3.37 -18.97 20.17
N SER A 142 -3.18 -18.09 19.18
CA SER A 142 -1.84 -17.69 18.70
C SER A 142 -1.32 -16.38 19.30
N ALA A 143 -2.00 -15.84 20.31
CA ALA A 143 -1.61 -14.63 21.05
C ALA A 143 -0.92 -14.94 22.39
N ALA A 144 -0.27 -16.10 22.51
CA ALA A 144 0.56 -16.46 23.66
C ALA A 144 1.91 -16.97 23.14
N VAL A 145 2.91 -16.08 23.07
CA VAL A 145 4.12 -16.01 23.92
C VAL A 145 4.81 -14.68 23.63
#